data_AF-A0AAY4EQU3-F1
#
_entry.id   AF-A0AAY4EQU3-F1
#
_cell.length_a   1.000
_cell.length_b   1.000
_cell.length_c   1.000
_cell.angle_alpha   90.00
_cell.angle_beta   90.00
_cell.angle_gamma   90.00
#
_symmetry.space_group_name_H-M   'P 1'
#
loop_
_entity.id
_entity.type
_entity.pdbx_description
1 polymer ?
#
loop_
_entity_poly.entity_id
_entity_poly.type
_entity_poly.pdbx_seq_one_letter_code
_entity_poly.pdbx_strand_id
1 'polypeptide(L)'
;DLQSGRAGTVANPASEVTCTQTMEDMIARMQDEKNGIPIRTVKSFLSKIPSVVSGSDIVQWLVKNLGIEDQVEALHLGTLMAAHGYFFPISDHVLTLKDDGTFYRFQTPYFWPSNCWEPENTDYAVYLCKRTMQNKARLELADYEAESLARLQRAFARKWEFIFMQAEAQAKVDRKRDKIERKILDSQERAFWDVHRPVPGCVNTTEVDIKKSSRMKNPHKTRKSVYGLQNDVRSQSPTHAPVPEVKQPTMEELQQQIKFWQAQLDRHRLKMSKVAESLLGYTEQYADYDPFLTIPEPSNPWVSDDTTFWELEASMEPSQQRVRRWGFGINEALKDPAGREQFLKFLESEFSSENLIKYNTSPWFWLEVQELKRRPIREVPSKVQGIWQEFLAVGAPNAINLDSRSYDKTTHNVKDPGRYTFEDAQEHIYKLMKSDSYSRFIRSSAYQELLQAKKKVMTYSPKVTWLLRASIH
;
A
#
# COMPACT_ATOMS: atom_id res chain seq x y z
N ASP A 1 8.48 25.37 3.07
CA ASP A 1 8.75 23.94 2.74
C ASP A 1 7.58 22.97 2.97
N LEU A 2 6.38 23.30 2.46
CA LEU A 2 5.24 22.35 2.43
C LEU A 2 4.69 22.27 1.00
N GLN A 3 5.52 21.79 0.09
CA GLN A 3 5.10 21.11 -1.12
C GLN A 3 5.81 19.75 -1.19
N SER A 4 5.71 18.96 -0.11
CA SER A 4 5.77 17.51 -0.30
C SER A 4 4.43 17.13 -0.94
N GLY A 5 4.38 17.20 -2.26
CA GLY A 5 3.33 16.52 -3.02
C GLY A 5 3.23 15.11 -2.45
N ARG A 6 2.02 14.71 -2.05
CA ARG A 6 1.69 13.32 -1.81
C ARG A 6 2.19 12.55 -3.04
N ALA A 7 3.35 11.91 -2.92
CA ALA A 7 3.65 10.71 -3.67
C ALA A 7 2.71 9.65 -3.11
N GLY A 8 1.41 9.80 -3.39
CA GLY A 8 0.52 8.66 -3.43
C GLY A 8 1.17 7.72 -4.41
N THR A 9 1.50 6.52 -3.96
CA THR A 9 2.00 5.41 -4.75
C THR A 9 1.21 5.38 -6.06
N VAL A 10 1.82 5.95 -7.10
CA VAL A 10 1.26 5.91 -8.44
C VAL A 10 1.50 4.48 -8.87
N ALA A 11 0.52 3.61 -8.59
CA ALA A 11 0.49 2.27 -9.14
C ALA A 11 0.52 2.43 -10.66
N ASN A 12 1.69 2.14 -11.22
CA ASN A 12 1.97 2.21 -12.64
C ASN A 12 1.08 1.16 -13.33
N PRO A 13 0.36 1.44 -14.42
CA PRO A 13 -0.32 0.41 -15.21
C PRO A 13 0.64 -0.67 -15.72
N ALA A 14 1.96 -0.43 -15.69
CA ALA A 14 2.98 -1.46 -15.86
C ALA A 14 3.01 -2.52 -14.74
N SER A 15 2.39 -2.28 -13.57
CA SER A 15 2.52 -3.14 -12.38
C SER A 15 1.89 -4.53 -12.52
N GLU A 16 0.75 -4.65 -13.19
CA GLU A 16 0.13 -5.96 -13.46
C GLU A 16 0.92 -6.74 -14.51
N VAL A 17 1.37 -6.07 -15.57
CA VAL A 17 2.25 -6.66 -16.60
C VAL A 17 3.57 -7.14 -15.98
N THR A 18 4.15 -6.39 -15.04
CA THR A 18 5.36 -6.83 -14.34
C THR A 18 5.11 -8.01 -13.40
N CYS A 19 3.93 -8.09 -12.79
CA CYS A 19 3.58 -9.18 -11.89
C CYS A 19 3.37 -10.50 -12.65
N THR A 20 2.62 -10.47 -13.77
CA THR A 20 2.43 -11.64 -14.63
C THR A 20 3.75 -12.12 -15.22
N GLN A 21 4.61 -11.21 -15.69
CA GLN A 21 5.95 -11.56 -16.19
C GLN A 21 6.79 -12.25 -15.11
N THR A 22 6.78 -11.73 -13.88
CA THR A 22 7.53 -12.33 -12.77
C THR A 22 7.04 -13.74 -12.43
N MET A 23 5.73 -13.98 -12.43
CA MET A 23 5.17 -15.32 -12.21
C MET A 23 5.53 -16.27 -13.36
N GLU A 24 5.50 -15.81 -14.60
CA GLU A 24 5.85 -16.60 -15.78
C GLU A 24 7.32 -17.02 -15.80
N ASP A 25 8.22 -16.10 -15.45
CA ASP A 25 9.65 -16.40 -15.28
C ASP A 25 9.89 -17.44 -14.18
N MET A 26 9.07 -17.43 -13.13
CA MET A 26 9.12 -18.45 -12.08
C MET A 26 8.64 -19.81 -12.60
N ILE A 27 7.55 -19.83 -13.36
CA ILE A 27 7.02 -21.05 -14.01
C ILE A 27 8.02 -21.64 -15.01
N ALA A 28 8.75 -20.80 -15.75
CA ALA A 28 9.82 -21.24 -16.63
C ALA A 28 10.95 -21.93 -15.84
N ARG A 29 11.37 -21.35 -14.71
CA ARG A 29 12.37 -21.97 -13.82
C ARG A 29 11.88 -23.26 -13.18
N MET A 30 10.61 -23.34 -12.80
CA MET A 30 10.00 -24.57 -12.26
C MET A 30 9.97 -25.70 -13.30
N GLN A 31 9.91 -25.38 -14.58
CA GLN A 31 9.88 -26.35 -15.69
C GLN A 31 11.26 -26.60 -16.32
N ASP A 32 12.34 -26.05 -15.75
CA ASP A 32 13.70 -26.29 -16.23
C ASP A 32 14.05 -27.78 -16.16
N GLU A 33 14.70 -28.30 -17.20
CA GLU A 33 14.98 -29.75 -17.32
C GLU A 33 15.93 -30.27 -16.24
N LYS A 34 16.79 -29.41 -15.68
CA LYS A 34 17.85 -29.80 -14.74
C LYS A 34 17.54 -29.36 -13.30
N ASN A 35 17.03 -28.15 -13.14
CA ASN A 35 16.84 -27.50 -11.85
C ASN A 35 15.35 -27.31 -11.48
N GLY A 36 14.44 -27.72 -12.38
CA GLY A 36 13.00 -27.63 -12.18
C GLY A 36 12.44 -28.74 -11.30
N ILE A 37 11.12 -28.72 -11.18
CA ILE A 37 10.34 -29.70 -10.42
C ILE A 37 10.20 -30.97 -11.27
N PRO A 38 10.48 -32.16 -10.72
CA PRO A 38 10.41 -33.40 -11.50
C PRO A 38 8.96 -33.73 -11.90
N ILE A 39 8.66 -33.57 -13.19
CA ILE A 39 7.36 -33.93 -13.77
C ILE A 39 7.29 -35.46 -13.96
N ARG A 40 6.28 -36.10 -13.35
CA ARG A 40 6.15 -37.57 -13.32
C ARG A 40 4.88 -38.05 -14.01
N THR A 41 4.91 -39.31 -14.42
CA THR A 41 3.70 -40.07 -14.80
C THR A 41 3.38 -41.06 -13.69
N VAL A 42 2.28 -40.84 -12.99
CA VAL A 42 1.84 -41.70 -11.88
C VAL A 42 0.96 -42.82 -12.41
N LYS A 43 1.29 -44.06 -12.06
CA LYS A 43 0.52 -45.26 -12.42
C LYS A 43 -0.13 -45.84 -11.16
N SER A 44 -1.42 -46.07 -11.21
CA SER A 44 -2.19 -46.85 -10.24
C SER A 44 -2.90 -48.00 -10.94
N PHE A 45 -3.51 -48.91 -10.16
CA PHE A 45 -4.25 -50.06 -10.71
C PHE A 45 -5.38 -49.65 -11.67
N LEU A 46 -6.03 -48.50 -11.42
CA LEU A 46 -7.18 -48.01 -12.20
C LEU A 46 -6.83 -46.91 -13.20
N SER A 47 -5.66 -46.28 -13.10
CA SER A 47 -5.37 -45.09 -13.89
C SER A 47 -3.88 -44.84 -14.13
N LYS A 48 -3.56 -44.26 -15.28
CA LYS A 48 -2.25 -43.67 -15.59
C LYS A 48 -2.45 -42.18 -15.79
N ILE A 49 -1.84 -41.36 -14.93
CA ILE A 49 -1.95 -39.89 -14.94
C ILE A 49 -0.57 -39.33 -15.35
N PRO A 50 -0.41 -38.87 -16.60
CA PRO A 50 0.83 -38.30 -17.08
C PRO A 50 0.98 -36.83 -16.70
N SER A 51 2.23 -36.35 -16.74
CA SER A 51 2.59 -34.94 -16.62
C SER A 51 1.99 -34.25 -15.40
N VAL A 52 2.36 -34.75 -14.22
CA VAL A 52 1.95 -34.19 -12.92
C VAL A 52 3.14 -33.96 -12.00
N VAL A 53 2.98 -33.02 -11.09
CA VAL A 53 3.89 -32.71 -9.97
C VAL A 53 3.10 -32.78 -8.66
N SER A 54 3.73 -33.11 -7.54
CA SER A 54 3.04 -33.07 -6.24
C SER A 54 3.03 -31.65 -5.66
N GLY A 55 2.04 -31.36 -4.84
CA GLY A 55 1.94 -30.07 -4.16
C GLY A 55 3.13 -29.79 -3.24
N SER A 56 3.57 -30.80 -2.48
CA SER A 56 4.77 -30.71 -1.65
C SER A 56 6.05 -30.44 -2.45
N ASP A 57 6.19 -30.99 -3.66
CA ASP A 57 7.35 -30.71 -4.51
C ASP A 57 7.37 -29.24 -4.96
N ILE A 58 6.19 -28.64 -5.23
CA ILE A 58 6.08 -27.21 -5.59
C ILE A 58 6.48 -26.34 -4.40
N VAL A 59 5.95 -26.61 -3.20
CA VAL A 59 6.25 -25.84 -1.99
C VAL A 59 7.75 -25.91 -1.66
N GLN A 60 8.33 -27.11 -1.68
CA GLN A 60 9.76 -27.30 -1.41
C GLN A 60 10.65 -26.61 -2.45
N TRP A 61 10.24 -26.62 -3.73
CA TRP A 61 10.97 -25.90 -4.77
C TRP A 61 10.94 -24.39 -4.53
N LEU A 62 9.79 -23.82 -4.13
CA LEU A 62 9.66 -22.39 -3.80
C LEU A 62 10.55 -22.00 -2.61
N VAL A 63 10.47 -22.75 -1.50
CA VAL A 63 11.31 -22.54 -0.30
C VAL A 63 12.78 -22.50 -0.68
N LYS A 64 13.26 -23.52 -1.41
CA LYS A 64 14.67 -23.67 -1.77
C LYS A 64 15.15 -22.60 -2.76
N ASN A 65 14.42 -22.36 -3.84
CA ASN A 65 14.90 -21.53 -4.96
C ASN A 65 14.66 -20.03 -4.76
N LEU A 66 13.74 -19.66 -3.86
CA LEU A 66 13.48 -18.26 -3.51
C LEU A 66 14.08 -17.86 -2.16
N GLY A 67 14.62 -18.82 -1.39
CA GLY A 67 15.18 -18.55 -0.06
C GLY A 67 14.13 -18.12 0.95
N ILE A 68 12.90 -18.66 0.83
CA ILE A 68 11.80 -18.34 1.74
C ILE A 68 12.00 -19.14 3.03
N GLU A 69 12.08 -18.45 4.18
CA GLU A 69 12.28 -19.09 5.49
C GLU A 69 10.99 -19.71 6.03
N ASP A 70 9.84 -19.03 5.86
CA ASP A 70 8.54 -19.51 6.30
C ASP A 70 7.83 -20.31 5.20
N GLN A 71 7.61 -21.60 5.45
CA GLN A 71 6.89 -22.48 4.54
C GLN A 71 5.46 -22.01 4.24
N VAL A 72 4.81 -21.28 5.16
CA VAL A 72 3.47 -20.71 4.95
C VAL A 72 3.50 -19.62 3.88
N GLU A 73 4.55 -18.80 3.83
CA GLU A 73 4.74 -17.79 2.78
C GLU A 73 4.91 -18.46 1.40
N ALA A 74 5.71 -19.53 1.32
CA ALA A 74 5.90 -20.27 0.08
C ALA A 74 4.59 -20.94 -0.39
N LEU A 75 3.83 -21.54 0.52
CA LEU A 75 2.52 -22.12 0.22
C LEU A 75 1.52 -21.06 -0.24
N HIS A 76 1.53 -19.88 0.38
CA HIS A 76 0.68 -18.76 -0.01
C HIS A 76 1.02 -18.24 -1.41
N LEU A 77 2.31 -18.02 -1.71
CA LEU A 77 2.77 -17.64 -3.04
C LEU A 77 2.37 -18.67 -4.10
N GLY A 78 2.60 -19.95 -3.84
CA GLY A 78 2.18 -21.02 -4.74
C GLY A 78 0.66 -21.06 -4.94
N THR A 79 -0.12 -20.82 -3.89
CA THR A 79 -1.59 -20.70 -3.98
C THR A 79 -2.01 -19.53 -4.86
N LEU A 80 -1.34 -18.37 -4.76
CA LEU A 80 -1.60 -17.24 -5.64
C LEU A 80 -1.29 -17.58 -7.10
N MET A 81 -0.18 -18.25 -7.38
CA MET A 81 0.16 -18.67 -8.75
C MET A 81 -0.87 -19.67 -9.32
N ALA A 82 -1.37 -20.59 -8.48
CA ALA A 82 -2.44 -21.51 -8.85
C ALA A 82 -3.74 -20.76 -9.17
N ALA A 83 -4.13 -19.79 -8.33
CA ALA A 83 -5.33 -18.98 -8.51
C ALA A 83 -5.28 -18.09 -9.77
N HIS A 84 -4.09 -17.73 -10.25
CA HIS A 84 -3.89 -17.06 -11.54
C HIS A 84 -3.81 -18.04 -12.72
N GLY A 85 -3.93 -19.35 -12.47
CA GLY A 85 -4.03 -20.37 -13.51
C GLY A 85 -2.72 -20.81 -14.11
N TYR A 86 -1.57 -20.58 -13.47
CA TYR A 86 -0.27 -21.04 -13.99
C TYR A 86 -0.03 -22.54 -13.79
N PHE A 87 -0.59 -23.11 -12.74
CA PHE A 87 -0.75 -24.54 -12.53
C PHE A 87 -2.04 -24.81 -11.76
N PHE A 88 -2.57 -26.01 -11.84
CA PHE A 88 -3.89 -26.32 -11.29
C PHE A 88 -3.98 -27.74 -10.75
N PRO A 89 -4.77 -27.98 -9.69
CA PRO A 89 -5.02 -29.32 -9.18
C PRO A 89 -5.81 -30.12 -10.21
N ILE A 90 -5.41 -31.37 -10.47
CA ILE A 90 -6.04 -32.18 -11.52
C ILE A 90 -7.45 -32.66 -11.15
N SER A 91 -7.76 -32.72 -9.86
CA SER A 91 -8.96 -33.36 -9.29
C SER A 91 -9.93 -32.38 -8.62
N ASP A 92 -9.64 -31.07 -8.63
CA ASP A 92 -10.43 -30.05 -7.94
C ASP A 92 -10.63 -28.83 -8.85
N HIS A 93 -11.76 -28.16 -8.71
CA HIS A 93 -12.08 -26.88 -9.37
C HIS A 93 -11.55 -25.68 -8.59
N VAL A 94 -11.28 -25.84 -7.28
CA VAL A 94 -10.72 -24.78 -6.45
C VAL A 94 -9.20 -24.68 -6.68
N LEU A 95 -8.76 -23.59 -7.30
CA LEU A 95 -7.36 -23.35 -7.68
C LEU A 95 -6.49 -22.95 -6.47
N THR A 96 -6.18 -23.90 -5.61
CA THR A 96 -5.33 -23.72 -4.42
C THR A 96 -4.19 -24.73 -4.38
N LEU A 97 -3.05 -24.34 -3.81
CA LEU A 97 -1.94 -25.25 -3.55
C LEU A 97 -2.11 -25.90 -2.17
N LYS A 98 -1.90 -27.20 -2.10
CA LYS A 98 -1.85 -27.99 -0.86
C LYS A 98 -0.45 -28.56 -0.70
N ASP A 99 0.11 -28.44 0.49
CA ASP A 99 1.42 -28.99 0.82
C ASP A 99 1.32 -30.47 1.18
N ASP A 100 0.90 -31.27 0.20
CA ASP A 100 0.70 -32.71 0.34
C ASP A 100 0.92 -33.44 -1.00
N GLY A 101 0.52 -34.70 -1.06
CA GLY A 101 0.61 -35.53 -2.26
C GLY A 101 -0.40 -35.20 -3.37
N THR A 102 -1.18 -34.11 -3.27
CA THR A 102 -2.13 -33.68 -4.30
C THR A 102 -1.38 -33.40 -5.60
N PHE A 103 -1.94 -33.85 -6.72
CA PHE A 103 -1.31 -33.70 -8.03
C PHE A 103 -1.75 -32.42 -8.76
N TYR A 104 -0.75 -31.71 -9.27
CA TYR A 104 -0.90 -30.48 -10.05
C TYR A 104 -0.35 -30.66 -11.45
N ARG A 105 -0.79 -29.79 -12.36
CA ARG A 105 -0.29 -29.70 -13.73
C ARG A 105 -0.04 -28.24 -14.12
N PHE A 106 1.06 -27.99 -14.82
CA PHE A 106 1.33 -26.68 -15.43
C PHE A 106 0.35 -26.37 -16.57
N GLN A 107 -0.10 -25.12 -16.61
CA GLN A 107 -0.95 -24.60 -17.66
C GLN A 107 -0.15 -24.28 -18.93
N THR A 108 -0.78 -24.45 -20.08
CA THR A 108 -0.18 -24.06 -21.36
C THR A 108 -0.08 -22.54 -21.48
N PRO A 109 1.02 -21.98 -22.02
CA PRO A 109 1.17 -20.53 -22.22
C PRO A 109 0.04 -19.86 -23.00
N TYR A 110 -0.68 -20.62 -23.83
CA TYR A 110 -1.87 -20.11 -24.53
C TYR A 110 -2.93 -19.58 -23.56
N PHE A 111 -3.14 -20.24 -22.42
CA PHE A 111 -4.13 -19.87 -21.41
C PHE A 111 -3.59 -18.97 -20.29
N TRP A 112 -2.37 -18.46 -20.42
CA TRP A 112 -1.82 -17.57 -19.39
C TRP A 112 -2.54 -16.21 -19.34
N PRO A 113 -2.65 -15.60 -18.14
CA PRO A 113 -3.29 -14.29 -17.96
C PRO A 113 -2.66 -13.16 -18.77
N SER A 114 -1.35 -13.21 -19.05
CA SER A 114 -0.62 -12.21 -19.84
C SER A 114 -1.13 -12.05 -21.28
N ASN A 115 -1.87 -13.03 -21.81
CA ASN A 115 -2.55 -12.91 -23.09
C ASN A 115 -3.80 -12.01 -23.04
N CYS A 116 -4.11 -11.43 -21.87
CA CYS A 116 -5.23 -10.50 -21.64
C CYS A 116 -6.57 -11.07 -22.11
N TRP A 117 -6.88 -12.28 -21.65
CA TRP A 117 -8.14 -12.95 -21.95
C TRP A 117 -9.33 -12.20 -21.34
N GLU A 118 -10.32 -11.89 -22.17
CA GLU A 118 -11.65 -11.41 -21.74
C GLU A 118 -12.73 -12.34 -22.33
N PRO A 119 -12.85 -13.59 -21.83
CA PRO A 119 -13.71 -14.59 -22.45
C PRO A 119 -15.20 -14.24 -22.27
N GLU A 120 -15.95 -14.33 -23.37
CA GLU A 120 -17.36 -13.98 -23.38
C GLU A 120 -18.24 -15.10 -22.77
N ASN A 121 -19.46 -14.74 -22.38
CA ASN A 121 -20.44 -15.71 -21.91
C ASN A 121 -20.85 -16.72 -23.00
N THR A 122 -20.75 -16.34 -24.28
CA THR A 122 -20.99 -17.26 -25.41
C THR A 122 -19.95 -18.38 -25.44
N ASP A 123 -18.68 -18.06 -25.21
CA ASP A 123 -17.59 -19.06 -25.19
C ASP A 123 -17.76 -20.03 -24.03
N TYR A 124 -18.16 -19.53 -22.85
CA TYR A 124 -18.42 -20.38 -21.69
C TYR A 124 -19.62 -21.30 -21.92
N ALA A 125 -20.66 -20.83 -22.60
CA ALA A 125 -21.81 -21.65 -22.97
C ALA A 125 -21.42 -22.80 -23.92
N VAL A 126 -20.56 -22.53 -24.90
CA VAL A 126 -20.01 -23.55 -25.81
C VAL A 126 -19.20 -24.59 -25.02
N TYR A 127 -18.35 -24.15 -24.10
CA TYR A 127 -17.54 -25.04 -23.25
C TYR A 127 -18.41 -25.98 -22.39
N LEU A 128 -19.38 -25.42 -21.65
CA LEU A 128 -20.28 -26.20 -20.80
C LEU A 128 -21.15 -27.16 -21.63
N CYS A 129 -21.69 -26.68 -22.77
CA CYS A 129 -22.44 -27.52 -23.70
C CYS A 129 -21.57 -28.69 -24.21
N LYS A 130 -20.34 -28.41 -24.65
CA LYS A 130 -19.39 -29.43 -25.11
C LYS A 130 -19.12 -30.49 -24.05
N ARG A 131 -18.99 -30.10 -22.77
CA ARG A 131 -18.79 -31.04 -21.65
C ARG A 131 -19.97 -31.98 -21.44
N THR A 132 -21.20 -31.47 -21.48
CA THR A 132 -22.40 -32.30 -21.32
C THR A 132 -22.53 -33.36 -22.42
N MET A 133 -21.99 -33.10 -23.62
CA MET A 133 -22.04 -34.02 -24.76
C MET A 133 -21.04 -35.18 -24.69
N GLN A 134 -20.09 -35.15 -23.75
CA GLN A 134 -19.03 -36.16 -23.69
C GLN A 134 -19.41 -37.43 -22.93
N ASN A 135 -20.49 -37.43 -22.14
CA ASN A 135 -21.00 -38.56 -21.36
C ASN A 135 -19.89 -39.32 -20.59
N LYS A 136 -19.06 -38.58 -19.84
CA LYS A 136 -17.99 -39.14 -18.99
C LYS A 136 -18.10 -38.54 -17.60
N ALA A 137 -18.08 -39.38 -16.57
CA ALA A 137 -18.13 -38.96 -15.17
C ALA A 137 -17.11 -37.85 -14.83
N ARG A 138 -15.86 -37.96 -15.31
CA ARG A 138 -14.81 -36.94 -15.09
C ARG A 138 -15.09 -35.55 -15.69
N LEU A 139 -16.09 -35.43 -16.56
CA LEU A 139 -16.48 -34.20 -17.26
C LEU A 139 -17.90 -33.76 -16.89
N GLU A 140 -18.57 -34.48 -15.99
CA GLU A 140 -19.86 -34.07 -15.45
C GLU A 140 -19.75 -32.67 -14.87
N LEU A 141 -20.80 -31.88 -15.07
CA LEU A 141 -20.83 -30.51 -14.57
C LEU A 141 -21.00 -30.55 -13.06
N ALA A 142 -20.22 -29.73 -12.35
CA ALA A 142 -20.52 -29.44 -10.96
C ALA A 142 -21.83 -28.65 -10.85
N ASP A 143 -22.44 -28.61 -9.67
CA ASP A 143 -23.74 -27.94 -9.47
C ASP A 143 -23.72 -26.47 -9.92
N TYR A 144 -22.68 -25.71 -9.55
CA TYR A 144 -22.53 -24.31 -9.95
C TYR A 144 -22.36 -24.13 -11.48
N GLU A 145 -21.75 -25.11 -12.16
CA GLU A 145 -21.59 -25.12 -13.61
C GLU A 145 -22.92 -25.44 -14.29
N ALA A 146 -23.71 -26.38 -13.75
CA ALA A 146 -25.04 -26.73 -14.24
C ALA A 146 -26.01 -25.54 -14.08
N GLU A 147 -25.97 -24.84 -12.96
CA GLU A 147 -26.72 -23.59 -12.77
C GLU A 147 -26.29 -22.50 -13.77
N SER A 148 -24.98 -22.36 -14.00
CA SER A 148 -24.45 -21.42 -14.98
C SER A 148 -24.93 -21.75 -16.39
N LEU A 149 -24.90 -23.03 -16.78
CA LEU A 149 -25.44 -23.51 -18.05
C LEU A 149 -26.93 -23.17 -18.18
N ALA A 150 -27.74 -23.41 -17.15
CA ALA A 150 -29.16 -23.10 -17.15
C ALA A 150 -29.43 -21.59 -17.29
N ARG A 151 -28.60 -20.72 -16.68
CA ARG A 151 -28.67 -19.26 -16.86
C ARG A 151 -28.32 -18.86 -18.30
N LEU A 152 -27.27 -19.46 -18.87
CA LEU A 152 -26.81 -19.16 -20.23
C LEU A 152 -27.80 -19.63 -21.29
N GLN A 153 -28.42 -20.81 -21.10
CA GLN A 153 -29.50 -21.31 -21.97
C GLN A 153 -30.68 -20.34 -22.01
N ARG A 154 -31.07 -19.78 -20.86
CA ARG A 154 -32.11 -18.74 -20.80
C ARG A 154 -31.67 -17.46 -21.49
N ALA A 155 -30.45 -16.99 -21.25
CA ALA A 155 -29.92 -15.76 -21.85
C ALA A 155 -29.75 -15.85 -23.38
N PHE A 156 -29.35 -17.01 -23.89
CA PHE A 156 -29.04 -17.25 -25.30
C PHE A 156 -30.05 -18.14 -26.01
N ALA A 157 -31.29 -18.24 -25.52
CA ALA A 157 -32.30 -19.17 -26.04
C ALA A 157 -32.47 -19.11 -27.58
N ARG A 158 -32.46 -17.90 -28.16
CA ARG A 158 -32.59 -17.69 -29.62
C ARG A 158 -31.35 -18.07 -30.43
N LYS A 159 -30.18 -18.14 -29.80
CA LYS A 159 -28.90 -18.47 -30.44
C LYS A 159 -28.39 -19.86 -30.03
N TRP A 160 -29.17 -20.61 -29.24
CA TRP A 160 -28.72 -21.87 -28.63
C TRP A 160 -28.33 -22.93 -29.65
N GLU A 161 -29.03 -23.01 -30.78
CA GLU A 161 -28.67 -23.94 -31.87
C GLU A 161 -27.27 -23.68 -32.41
N PHE A 162 -26.85 -22.42 -32.55
CA PHE A 162 -25.49 -22.08 -32.99
C PHE A 162 -24.43 -22.46 -31.95
N ILE A 163 -24.72 -22.23 -30.66
CA ILE A 163 -23.86 -22.66 -29.55
C ILE A 163 -23.69 -24.18 -29.56
N PHE A 164 -24.78 -24.92 -29.75
CA PHE A 164 -24.77 -26.38 -29.82
C PHE A 164 -23.97 -26.89 -31.03
N MET A 165 -24.19 -26.32 -32.23
CA MET A 165 -23.42 -26.67 -33.43
C MET A 165 -21.92 -26.42 -33.24
N GLN A 166 -21.54 -25.31 -32.62
CA GLN A 166 -20.15 -24.98 -32.33
C GLN A 166 -19.52 -25.97 -31.32
N ALA A 167 -20.25 -26.29 -30.25
CA ALA A 167 -19.83 -27.27 -29.26
C ALA A 167 -19.66 -28.68 -29.87
N GLU A 168 -20.59 -29.09 -30.75
CA GLU A 168 -20.51 -30.36 -31.46
C GLU A 168 -19.29 -30.42 -32.40
N ALA A 169 -19.05 -29.35 -33.16
CA ALA A 169 -17.90 -29.26 -34.06
C ALA A 169 -16.57 -29.37 -33.30
N GLN A 170 -16.44 -28.68 -32.15
CA GLN A 170 -15.27 -28.80 -31.28
C GLN A 170 -15.14 -30.21 -30.69
N ALA A 171 -16.23 -30.82 -30.20
CA ALA A 171 -16.22 -32.19 -29.69
C ALA A 171 -15.78 -33.21 -30.76
N LYS A 172 -16.17 -33.02 -32.03
CA LYS A 172 -15.74 -33.84 -33.17
C LYS A 172 -14.24 -33.73 -33.41
N VAL A 173 -13.65 -32.54 -33.27
CA VAL A 173 -12.18 -32.34 -33.36
C VAL A 173 -11.48 -33.02 -32.18
N ASP A 174 -11.96 -32.82 -30.96
CA ASP A 174 -11.37 -33.41 -29.76
C ASP A 174 -11.40 -34.95 -29.82
N ARG A 175 -12.43 -35.55 -30.41
CA ARG A 175 -12.54 -37.01 -30.60
C ARG A 175 -11.46 -37.60 -31.51
N LYS A 176 -10.81 -36.80 -32.37
CA LYS A 176 -9.73 -37.25 -33.26
C LYS A 176 -8.37 -37.33 -32.57
N ARG A 177 -8.20 -36.67 -31.42
CA ARG A 177 -6.94 -36.67 -30.66
C ARG A 177 -6.74 -37.96 -29.87
N ASP A 178 -5.50 -38.30 -29.53
CA ASP A 178 -5.22 -39.44 -28.64
C ASP A 178 -5.91 -39.26 -27.27
N LYS A 179 -6.23 -40.39 -26.61
CA LYS A 179 -6.94 -40.39 -25.32
C LYS A 179 -6.17 -39.66 -24.22
N ILE A 180 -4.83 -39.78 -24.19
CA ILE A 180 -4.00 -39.13 -23.18
C ILE A 180 -3.94 -37.62 -23.44
N GLU A 181 -3.63 -37.23 -24.67
CA GLU A 181 -3.56 -35.83 -25.09
C GLU A 181 -4.88 -35.10 -24.83
N ARG A 182 -6.00 -35.72 -25.21
CA ARG A 182 -7.34 -35.17 -24.97
C ARG A 182 -7.62 -34.96 -23.49
N LYS A 183 -7.24 -35.90 -22.61
CA LYS A 183 -7.39 -35.73 -21.15
C LYS A 183 -6.59 -34.54 -20.62
N ILE A 184 -5.42 -34.26 -21.20
CA ILE A 184 -4.59 -33.13 -20.81
C ILE A 184 -5.24 -31.81 -21.24
N LEU A 185 -5.62 -31.73 -22.51
CA LEU A 185 -6.26 -30.54 -23.07
C LEU A 185 -7.60 -30.22 -22.39
N ASP A 186 -8.44 -31.23 -22.13
CA ASP A 186 -9.70 -31.06 -21.39
C ASP A 186 -9.43 -30.44 -19.99
N SER A 187 -8.37 -30.88 -19.30
CA SER A 187 -8.03 -30.38 -17.96
C SER A 187 -7.44 -28.96 -17.99
N GLN A 188 -6.68 -28.62 -19.02
CA GLN A 188 -6.12 -27.27 -19.23
C GLN A 188 -7.22 -26.26 -19.55
N GLU A 189 -8.18 -26.64 -20.40
CA GLU A 189 -9.35 -25.82 -20.70
C GLU A 189 -10.26 -25.66 -19.48
N ARG A 190 -10.44 -26.71 -18.67
CA ARG A 190 -11.14 -26.61 -17.37
C ARG A 190 -10.46 -25.58 -16.46
N ALA A 191 -9.16 -25.69 -16.27
CA ALA A 191 -8.43 -24.76 -15.41
C ALA A 191 -8.47 -23.31 -15.91
N PHE A 192 -8.51 -23.08 -17.22
CA PHE A 192 -8.74 -21.75 -17.78
C PHE A 192 -10.10 -21.17 -17.33
N TRP A 193 -11.16 -21.98 -17.37
CA TRP A 193 -12.48 -21.56 -16.92
C TRP A 193 -12.58 -21.44 -15.41
N ASP A 194 -11.86 -22.24 -14.64
CA ASP A 194 -11.80 -22.11 -13.17
C ASP A 194 -11.19 -20.76 -12.73
N VAL A 195 -10.35 -20.13 -13.56
CA VAL A 195 -9.88 -18.74 -13.34
C VAL A 195 -10.96 -17.72 -13.68
N HIS A 196 -11.56 -17.82 -14.88
CA HIS A 196 -12.45 -16.78 -15.42
C HIS A 196 -13.91 -16.89 -14.98
N ARG A 197 -14.31 -18.05 -14.47
CA ARG A 197 -15.64 -18.40 -13.93
C ARG A 197 -15.44 -19.24 -12.67
N PRO A 198 -14.84 -18.66 -11.62
CA PRO A 198 -14.40 -19.40 -10.44
C PRO A 198 -15.57 -20.00 -9.67
N VAL A 199 -15.27 -21.03 -8.89
CA VAL A 199 -16.22 -21.65 -7.94
C VAL A 199 -16.77 -20.55 -7.02
N PRO A 200 -18.09 -20.49 -6.77
CA PRO A 200 -18.67 -19.51 -5.86
C PRO A 200 -17.97 -19.48 -4.49
N GLY A 201 -17.60 -18.28 -4.03
CA GLY A 201 -16.83 -18.08 -2.80
C GLY A 201 -15.31 -17.98 -2.98
N CYS A 202 -14.78 -18.36 -4.15
CA CYS A 202 -13.38 -18.10 -4.50
C CYS A 202 -13.17 -16.66 -4.96
N VAL A 203 -11.97 -16.12 -4.72
CA VAL A 203 -11.57 -14.81 -5.23
C VAL A 203 -11.46 -14.87 -6.76
N ASN A 204 -12.07 -13.90 -7.44
CA ASN A 204 -11.92 -13.73 -8.87
C ASN A 204 -10.64 -12.94 -9.18
N THR A 205 -9.58 -13.64 -9.57
CA THR A 205 -8.26 -13.06 -9.86
C THR A 205 -8.24 -12.19 -11.12
N THR A 206 -9.29 -12.22 -11.94
CA THR A 206 -9.41 -11.35 -13.13
C THR A 206 -10.02 -9.99 -12.81
N GLU A 207 -10.47 -9.74 -11.58
CA GLU A 207 -11.02 -8.45 -11.19
C GLU A 207 -9.91 -7.41 -11.01
N VAL A 208 -10.01 -6.31 -11.77
CA VAL A 208 -9.02 -5.23 -11.77
C VAL A 208 -9.59 -3.99 -11.07
N ASP A 209 -8.75 -3.31 -10.27
CA ASP A 209 -9.11 -2.04 -9.64
C ASP A 209 -9.60 -1.01 -10.67
N ILE A 210 -10.72 -0.35 -10.40
CA ILE A 210 -11.36 0.61 -11.29
C ILE A 210 -10.41 1.74 -11.75
N LYS A 211 -9.49 2.16 -10.88
CA LYS A 211 -8.48 3.19 -11.18
C LYS A 211 -7.44 2.69 -12.19
N LYS A 212 -7.13 1.40 -12.18
CA LYS A 212 -6.22 0.77 -13.15
C LYS A 212 -6.92 0.50 -14.48
N SER A 213 -8.17 0.02 -14.44
CA SER A 213 -8.97 -0.25 -15.64
C SER A 213 -9.11 0.98 -16.55
N SER A 214 -9.29 2.17 -15.98
CA SER A 214 -9.37 3.42 -16.76
C SER A 214 -8.05 3.82 -17.43
N ARG A 215 -6.90 3.43 -16.89
CA ARG A 215 -5.56 3.78 -17.41
C ARG A 215 -5.06 2.80 -18.45
N MET A 216 -5.51 1.55 -18.39
CA MET A 216 -5.18 0.50 -19.37
C MET A 216 -5.89 0.72 -20.71
N LYS A 217 -7.04 1.41 -20.70
CA LYS A 217 -7.76 1.88 -21.89
C LYS A 217 -7.06 3.09 -22.53
N ASN A 218 -5.83 2.91 -23.00
CA ASN A 218 -5.32 3.74 -24.09
C ASN A 218 -6.06 3.33 -25.38
N PRO A 219 -6.67 4.27 -26.12
CA PRO A 219 -7.62 4.00 -27.22
C PRO A 219 -7.03 3.33 -28.47
N HIS A 220 -5.75 2.92 -28.49
CA HIS A 220 -5.10 2.34 -29.67
C HIS A 220 -5.34 0.83 -29.87
N LYS A 221 -6.13 0.18 -29.01
CA LYS A 221 -6.49 -1.25 -29.15
C LYS A 221 -8.00 -1.51 -29.07
N THR A 222 -8.83 -0.66 -29.67
CA THR A 222 -10.23 -1.03 -29.96
C THR A 222 -10.25 -2.11 -31.03
N ARG A 223 -10.33 -3.38 -30.61
CA ARG A 223 -10.52 -4.51 -31.53
C ARG A 223 -11.96 -4.50 -32.04
N LYS A 224 -12.09 -4.67 -33.35
CA LYS A 224 -13.35 -4.69 -34.10
C LYS A 224 -14.18 -5.93 -33.73
N SER A 225 -15.50 -5.71 -33.65
CA SER A 225 -16.55 -6.69 -33.42
C SER A 225 -16.48 -7.92 -34.36
N VAL A 226 -16.82 -9.08 -33.80
CA VAL A 226 -16.77 -10.43 -34.39
C VAL A 226 -17.85 -10.69 -35.46
N TYR A 227 -18.73 -9.74 -35.78
CA TYR A 227 -19.76 -9.93 -36.82
C TYR A 227 -19.44 -9.34 -38.20
N GLY A 228 -18.19 -8.95 -38.46
CA GLY A 228 -17.75 -8.57 -39.80
C GLY A 228 -17.37 -9.79 -40.63
N LEU A 229 -18.25 -10.22 -41.55
CA LEU A 229 -17.85 -11.10 -42.65
C LEU A 229 -16.78 -10.39 -43.49
N GLN A 230 -15.54 -10.87 -43.44
CA GLN A 230 -14.62 -10.71 -44.56
C GLN A 230 -13.65 -11.88 -44.64
N ASN A 231 -13.67 -12.54 -45.81
CA ASN A 231 -12.72 -13.54 -46.24
C ASN A 231 -11.32 -12.93 -46.23
N ASP A 232 -10.47 -13.30 -45.26
CA ASP A 232 -9.03 -13.22 -45.44
C ASP A 232 -8.35 -14.30 -44.59
N VAL A 233 -7.73 -15.25 -45.30
CA VAL A 233 -6.81 -16.23 -44.73
C VAL A 233 -5.55 -15.49 -44.31
N ARG A 234 -5.41 -15.19 -43.01
CA ARG A 234 -4.10 -14.89 -42.40
C ARG A 234 -3.97 -15.52 -41.02
N SER A 235 -3.24 -16.63 -41.01
CA SER A 235 -2.44 -17.09 -39.89
C SER A 235 -1.42 -16.02 -39.50
N GLN A 236 -1.62 -15.32 -38.38
CA GLN A 236 -0.56 -14.50 -37.76
C GLN A 236 -0.60 -14.65 -36.23
N SER A 237 0.45 -15.28 -35.71
CA SER A 237 0.89 -15.23 -34.32
C SER A 237 1.13 -13.77 -33.87
N PRO A 238 0.95 -13.44 -32.58
CA PRO A 238 1.25 -12.12 -32.05
C PRO A 238 2.76 -12.00 -31.79
N THR A 239 3.57 -11.92 -32.84
CA THR A 239 4.99 -11.60 -32.71
C THR A 239 5.24 -10.27 -33.42
N HIS A 240 5.81 -9.32 -32.69
CA HIS A 240 6.08 -7.91 -33.05
C HIS A 240 4.97 -6.90 -32.68
N ALA A 241 5.06 -6.39 -31.45
CA ALA A 241 4.66 -5.01 -31.19
C ALA A 241 5.63 -4.08 -31.96
N PRO A 242 5.13 -3.04 -32.66
CA PRO A 242 6.00 -2.03 -33.26
C PRO A 242 6.77 -1.30 -32.14
N VAL A 243 8.07 -1.12 -32.35
CA VAL A 243 8.95 -0.31 -31.49
C VAL A 243 8.33 1.10 -31.38
N PRO A 244 8.23 1.69 -30.18
CA PRO A 244 7.73 3.06 -30.05
C PRO A 244 8.62 4.00 -30.86
N GLU A 245 8.05 4.68 -31.86
CA GLU A 245 8.75 5.77 -32.54
C GLU A 245 9.16 6.81 -31.49
N VAL A 246 10.47 7.01 -31.34
CA VAL A 246 11.03 8.06 -30.49
C VAL A 246 10.67 9.39 -31.14
N LYS A 247 9.57 10.01 -30.69
CA LYS A 247 9.20 11.36 -31.10
C LYS A 247 10.33 12.30 -30.71
N GLN A 248 10.86 13.04 -31.69
CA GLN A 248 11.83 14.08 -31.37
C GLN A 248 11.14 15.17 -30.55
N PRO A 249 11.74 15.60 -29.42
CA PRO A 249 11.14 16.61 -28.58
C PRO A 249 11.06 17.94 -29.32
N THR A 250 9.96 18.65 -29.09
CA THR A 250 9.77 20.02 -29.59
C THR A 250 10.70 21.00 -28.89
N MET A 251 10.90 22.18 -29.49
CA MET A 251 11.73 23.23 -28.90
C MET A 251 11.16 23.71 -27.54
N GLU A 252 9.84 23.79 -27.39
CA GLU A 252 9.22 24.13 -26.10
C GLU A 252 9.49 23.07 -25.03
N GLU A 253 9.41 21.78 -25.38
CA GLU A 253 9.72 20.68 -24.46
C GLU A 253 11.18 20.72 -24.00
N LEU A 254 12.11 21.00 -24.91
CA LEU A 254 13.53 21.16 -24.56
C LEU A 254 13.75 22.35 -23.62
N GLN A 255 13.10 23.49 -23.86
CA GLN A 255 13.18 24.64 -22.96
C GLN A 255 12.64 24.34 -21.56
N GLN A 256 11.52 23.60 -21.47
CA GLN A 256 10.98 23.15 -20.19
C GLN A 256 11.92 22.18 -19.47
N GLN A 257 12.53 21.24 -20.20
CA GLN A 257 13.52 20.32 -19.64
C GLN A 257 14.75 21.08 -19.10
N ILE A 258 15.27 22.07 -19.83
CA ILE A 258 16.39 22.90 -19.36
C ILE A 258 16.03 23.62 -18.07
N LYS A 259 14.86 24.29 -18.02
CA LYS A 259 14.39 24.97 -16.80
C LYS A 259 14.25 24.00 -15.62
N PHE A 260 13.69 22.81 -15.88
CA PHE A 260 13.55 21.76 -14.87
C PHE A 260 14.91 21.32 -14.32
N TRP A 261 15.87 21.02 -15.21
CA TRP A 261 17.20 20.57 -14.80
C TRP A 261 17.98 21.65 -14.07
N GLN A 262 17.89 22.91 -14.51
CA GLN A 262 18.48 24.04 -13.80
C GLN A 262 17.96 24.12 -12.37
N ALA A 263 16.64 24.05 -12.20
CA ALA A 263 16.03 24.04 -10.86
C ALA A 263 16.48 22.83 -10.02
N GLN A 264 16.74 21.66 -10.62
CA GLN A 264 17.29 20.51 -9.89
C GLN A 264 18.76 20.71 -9.49
N LEU A 265 19.56 21.44 -10.27
CA LEU A 265 20.96 21.73 -9.96
C LEU A 265 21.09 22.75 -8.82
N ASP A 266 20.19 23.74 -8.78
CA ASP A 266 20.19 24.79 -7.76
C ASP A 266 19.76 24.27 -6.35
N ARG A 267 19.21 23.05 -6.28
CA ARG A 267 18.85 22.41 -5.01
C ARG A 267 20.10 21.97 -4.25
N HIS A 268 20.27 22.55 -3.07
CA HIS A 268 21.29 22.15 -2.10
C HIS A 268 21.08 20.70 -1.66
N ARG A 269 22.10 19.87 -1.82
CA ARG A 269 22.09 18.45 -1.43
C ARG A 269 23.04 18.20 -0.28
N LEU A 270 22.69 17.24 0.56
CA LEU A 270 23.52 16.74 1.65
C LEU A 270 24.27 15.48 1.20
N LYS A 271 25.46 15.24 1.77
CA LYS A 271 26.18 13.98 1.57
C LYS A 271 25.38 12.82 2.15
N MET A 272 25.39 11.66 1.49
CA MET A 272 24.66 10.48 1.96
C MET A 272 25.06 10.04 3.36
N SER A 273 26.33 10.14 3.73
CA SER A 273 26.77 9.85 5.11
C SER A 273 26.08 10.74 6.14
N LYS A 274 25.96 12.04 5.86
CA LYS A 274 25.27 12.99 6.76
C LYS A 274 23.77 12.74 6.84
N VAL A 275 23.15 12.36 5.72
CA VAL A 275 21.73 11.96 5.71
C VAL A 275 21.52 10.69 6.54
N ALA A 276 22.34 9.66 6.32
CA ALA A 276 22.24 8.39 7.05
C ALA A 276 22.49 8.57 8.56
N GLU A 277 23.55 9.28 8.95
CA GLU A 277 23.84 9.62 10.36
C GLU A 277 22.66 10.34 11.01
N SER A 278 22.05 11.31 10.32
CA SER A 278 20.90 12.04 10.84
C SER A 278 19.64 11.17 10.99
N LEU A 279 19.36 10.29 10.03
CA LEU A 279 18.19 9.41 10.08
C LEU A 279 18.33 8.33 11.16
N LEU A 280 19.53 7.74 11.28
CA LEU A 280 19.84 6.78 12.33
C LEU A 280 19.72 7.43 13.72
N GLY A 281 20.37 8.59 13.91
CA GLY A 281 20.30 9.30 15.18
C GLY A 281 18.87 9.74 15.56
N TYR A 282 18.07 10.18 14.59
CA TYR A 282 16.65 10.45 14.83
C TYR A 282 15.88 9.19 15.21
N THR A 283 16.10 8.07 14.52
CA THR A 283 15.39 6.82 14.82
C THR A 283 15.75 6.30 16.21
N GLU A 284 17.04 6.29 16.55
CA GLU A 284 17.54 5.86 17.87
C GLU A 284 16.97 6.74 18.99
N GLN A 285 16.89 8.05 18.78
CA GLN A 285 16.32 8.99 19.76
C GLN A 285 14.85 8.69 20.09
N TYR A 286 14.08 8.14 19.15
CA TYR A 286 12.65 7.84 19.33
C TYR A 286 12.35 6.34 19.53
N ALA A 287 13.35 5.47 19.54
CA ALA A 287 13.16 4.02 19.66
C ALA A 287 12.44 3.62 20.96
N ASP A 288 12.74 4.30 22.08
CA ASP A 288 12.07 4.10 23.37
C ASP A 288 10.60 4.57 23.38
N TYR A 289 10.17 5.32 22.37
CA TYR A 289 8.82 5.86 22.23
C TYR A 289 8.02 5.18 21.13
N ASP A 290 8.60 4.21 20.42
CA ASP A 290 7.91 3.42 19.40
C ASP A 290 7.26 2.19 20.05
N PRO A 291 5.92 2.10 20.11
CA PRO A 291 5.21 1.00 20.74
C PRO A 291 5.45 -0.38 20.10
N PHE A 292 6.02 -0.42 18.89
CA PHE A 292 6.39 -1.68 18.21
C PHE A 292 7.77 -2.20 18.64
N LEU A 293 8.65 -1.31 19.12
CA LEU A 293 10.00 -1.66 19.56
C LEU A 293 10.08 -1.76 21.09
N THR A 294 9.40 -0.83 21.78
CA THR A 294 9.43 -0.70 23.23
C THR A 294 8.01 -0.74 23.77
N ILE A 295 7.73 -1.62 24.73
CA ILE A 295 6.40 -1.77 25.31
C ILE A 295 6.05 -0.49 26.09
N PRO A 296 4.94 0.21 25.77
CA PRO A 296 4.51 1.39 26.50
C PRO A 296 4.06 1.02 27.92
N GLU A 297 4.34 1.89 28.88
CA GLU A 297 3.86 1.74 30.26
C GLU A 297 2.49 2.43 30.45
N PRO A 298 1.48 1.78 31.08
CA PRO A 298 1.56 0.49 31.75
C PRO A 298 1.47 -0.72 30.80
N SER A 299 0.79 -0.60 29.67
CA SER A 299 0.69 -1.64 28.64
C SER A 299 0.24 -1.05 27.30
N ASN A 300 0.39 -1.82 26.21
CA ASN A 300 -0.15 -1.44 24.90
C ASN A 300 -1.67 -1.72 24.87
N PRO A 301 -2.53 -0.69 24.73
CA PRO A 301 -3.99 -0.88 24.78
C PRO A 301 -4.54 -1.85 23.75
N TRP A 302 -3.86 -2.02 22.60
CA TRP A 302 -4.26 -2.97 21.55
C TRP A 302 -3.99 -4.43 21.89
N VAL A 303 -3.18 -4.70 22.92
CA VAL A 303 -2.79 -6.04 23.36
C VAL A 303 -3.46 -6.40 24.69
N SER A 304 -3.62 -5.42 25.59
CA SER A 304 -4.15 -5.63 26.94
C SER A 304 -5.63 -5.25 27.11
N ASP A 305 -6.23 -4.58 26.13
CA ASP A 305 -7.55 -3.95 26.22
C ASP A 305 -7.67 -2.93 27.38
N ASP A 306 -6.53 -2.41 27.88
CA ASP A 306 -6.46 -1.38 28.93
C ASP A 306 -6.15 0.00 28.32
N THR A 307 -7.11 0.92 28.39
CA THR A 307 -6.99 2.28 27.83
C THR A 307 -6.20 3.26 28.70
N THR A 308 -5.69 2.83 29.86
CA THR A 308 -4.97 3.68 30.82
C THR A 308 -3.80 4.44 30.18
N PHE A 309 -3.07 3.81 29.24
CA PHE A 309 -1.98 4.50 28.52
C PHE A 309 -2.47 5.75 27.76
N TRP A 310 -3.60 5.66 27.05
CA TRP A 310 -4.15 6.80 26.31
C TRP A 310 -4.62 7.93 27.23
N GLU A 311 -5.19 7.59 28.40
CA GLU A 311 -5.59 8.57 29.41
C GLU A 311 -4.37 9.30 29.99
N LEU A 312 -3.29 8.57 30.26
CA LEU A 312 -2.03 9.15 30.74
C LEU A 312 -1.39 10.08 29.70
N GLU A 313 -1.39 9.70 28.41
CA GLU A 313 -0.86 10.52 27.33
C GLU A 313 -1.73 11.76 27.02
N ALA A 314 -3.05 11.71 27.29
CA ALA A 314 -3.95 12.86 27.14
C ALA A 314 -3.89 13.85 28.32
N SER A 315 -3.41 13.41 29.48
CA SER A 315 -3.36 14.21 30.70
C SER A 315 -2.53 15.50 30.55
N MET A 316 -2.89 16.56 31.28
CA MET A 316 -2.06 17.77 31.41
C MET A 316 -0.92 17.59 32.43
N GLU A 317 -0.90 16.48 33.17
CA GLU A 317 0.20 16.06 34.02
C GLU A 317 1.09 15.06 33.25
N PRO A 318 2.17 15.53 32.59
CA PRO A 318 2.97 14.71 31.69
C PRO A 318 3.77 13.65 32.47
N SER A 319 3.95 12.48 31.85
CA SER A 319 4.88 11.46 32.34
C SER A 319 6.33 11.91 32.17
N GLN A 320 7.26 11.27 32.90
CA GLN A 320 8.69 11.58 32.76
C GLN A 320 9.19 11.35 31.33
N GLN A 321 8.72 10.29 30.65
CA GLN A 321 9.04 10.02 29.25
C GLN A 321 8.52 11.14 28.35
N ARG A 322 7.28 11.58 28.54
CA ARG A 322 6.70 12.69 27.76
C ARG A 322 7.47 14.00 27.95
N VAL A 323 7.89 14.32 29.18
CA VAL A 323 8.77 15.48 29.46
C VAL A 323 10.14 15.33 28.79
N ARG A 324 10.79 14.16 28.88
CA ARG A 324 12.08 13.88 28.21
C ARG A 324 12.02 14.16 26.72
N ARG A 325 10.92 13.78 26.07
CA ARG A 325 10.69 13.99 24.64
C ARG A 325 10.68 15.46 24.24
N TRP A 326 10.20 16.34 25.11
CA TRP A 326 10.25 17.79 24.85
C TRP A 326 11.69 18.24 24.61
N GLY A 327 12.66 17.69 25.34
CA GLY A 327 14.08 18.01 25.19
C GLY A 327 14.70 17.68 23.83
N PHE A 328 14.04 16.85 23.01
CA PHE A 328 14.53 16.49 21.66
C PHE A 328 14.50 17.68 20.70
N GLY A 329 13.63 18.65 20.94
CA GLY A 329 13.59 19.89 20.20
C GLY A 329 12.31 20.69 20.44
N ILE A 330 12.39 22.00 20.16
CA ILE A 330 11.28 22.94 20.35
C ILE A 330 9.96 22.47 19.72
N ASN A 331 10.02 21.75 18.60
CA ASN A 331 8.83 21.19 17.96
C ASN A 331 8.09 20.18 18.83
N GLU A 332 8.79 19.35 19.62
CA GLU A 332 8.14 18.38 20.50
C GLU A 332 7.42 19.10 21.64
N ALA A 333 8.07 20.11 22.25
CA ALA A 333 7.44 20.96 23.25
C ALA A 333 6.24 21.75 22.69
N LEU A 334 6.33 22.31 21.47
CA LEU A 334 5.25 23.11 20.86
C LEU A 334 4.06 22.27 20.36
N LYS A 335 4.29 21.00 20.00
CA LYS A 335 3.20 20.07 19.63
C LYS A 335 2.40 19.63 20.85
N ASP A 336 3.10 19.42 21.97
CA ASP A 336 2.52 18.96 23.22
C ASP A 336 1.78 20.11 23.95
N PRO A 337 0.48 19.97 24.28
CA PRO A 337 -0.25 21.01 25.02
C PRO A 337 0.37 21.35 26.38
N ALA A 338 0.81 20.34 27.15
CA ALA A 338 1.45 20.55 28.45
C ALA A 338 2.86 21.13 28.27
N GLY A 339 3.58 20.69 27.23
CA GLY A 339 4.90 21.24 26.89
C GLY A 339 4.83 22.73 26.52
N ARG A 340 3.82 23.13 25.74
CA ARG A 340 3.54 24.53 25.41
C ARG A 340 3.25 25.35 26.65
N GLU A 341 2.39 24.87 27.54
CA GLU A 341 2.00 25.59 28.74
C GLU A 341 3.22 25.82 29.65
N GLN A 342 4.06 24.80 29.86
CA GLN A 342 5.27 24.92 30.68
C GLN A 342 6.30 25.86 30.03
N PHE A 343 6.45 25.81 28.69
CA PHE A 343 7.33 26.73 27.99
C PHE A 343 6.83 28.18 28.09
N LEU A 344 5.53 28.43 27.93
CA LEU A 344 4.92 29.75 28.11
C LEU A 344 5.11 30.29 29.53
N LYS A 345 4.81 29.47 30.55
CA LYS A 345 5.02 29.84 31.97
C LYS A 345 6.47 30.20 32.27
N PHE A 346 7.42 29.49 31.68
CA PHE A 346 8.83 29.82 31.81
C PHE A 346 9.16 31.20 31.23
N LEU A 347 8.64 31.52 30.04
CA LEU A 347 8.86 32.83 29.40
C LEU A 347 8.24 33.99 30.18
N GLU A 348 7.09 33.75 30.82
CA GLU A 348 6.46 34.70 31.74
C GLU A 348 7.31 34.96 32.98
N SER A 349 7.99 33.93 33.49
CA SER A 349 8.79 34.01 34.72
C SER A 349 10.14 34.71 34.57
N GLU A 350 10.77 34.70 33.38
CA GLU A 350 12.15 35.19 33.22
C GLU A 350 12.28 36.74 33.10
N PHE A 351 11.20 37.51 32.90
CA PHE A 351 11.37 38.91 32.42
C PHE A 351 10.45 39.98 33.05
N SER A 352 10.52 40.22 34.36
CA SER A 352 9.71 41.21 35.12
C SER A 352 9.87 42.72 34.80
N SER A 353 10.23 43.13 33.57
CA SER A 353 10.22 44.53 33.11
C SER A 353 10.02 44.60 31.58
N GLU A 354 9.47 45.72 31.06
CA GLU A 354 9.10 46.15 29.67
C GLU A 354 9.34 45.22 28.45
N ASN A 355 10.37 44.38 28.45
CA ASN A 355 10.58 43.28 27.50
C ASN A 355 9.60 42.09 27.67
N LEU A 356 8.83 42.05 28.77
CA LEU A 356 7.86 40.99 29.12
C LEU A 356 6.84 40.70 28.00
N ILE A 357 6.31 41.75 27.36
CA ILE A 357 5.33 41.61 26.26
C ILE A 357 5.99 40.96 25.05
N LYS A 358 7.24 41.34 24.72
CA LYS A 358 7.94 40.95 23.48
C LYS A 358 8.25 39.45 23.39
N TYR A 359 8.62 38.83 24.51
CA TYR A 359 9.01 37.41 24.55
C TYR A 359 7.82 36.48 24.84
N ASN A 360 6.83 36.91 25.63
CA ASN A 360 5.62 36.12 25.86
C ASN A 360 4.78 36.01 24.57
N THR A 361 4.71 37.07 23.77
CA THR A 361 3.88 37.12 22.55
C THR A 361 4.42 36.33 21.36
N SER A 362 5.71 35.99 21.35
CA SER A 362 6.35 35.28 20.22
C SER A 362 5.82 33.84 20.02
N PRO A 363 5.67 33.00 21.06
CA PRO A 363 4.96 31.73 20.96
C PRO A 363 3.49 31.89 20.56
N TRP A 364 2.78 32.90 21.08
CA TRP A 364 1.38 33.18 20.72
C TRP A 364 1.24 33.52 19.25
N PHE A 365 2.06 34.43 18.72
CA PHE A 365 2.12 34.73 17.29
C PHE A 365 2.37 33.47 16.46
N TRP A 366 3.32 32.62 16.87
CA TRP A 366 3.60 31.38 16.16
C TRP A 366 2.38 30.45 16.13
N LEU A 367 1.66 30.32 17.25
CA LEU A 367 0.44 29.52 17.38
C LEU A 367 -0.72 30.09 16.55
N GLU A 368 -0.92 31.39 16.59
CA GLU A 368 -1.93 32.11 15.80
C GLU A 368 -1.72 31.91 14.30
N VAL A 369 -0.46 31.95 13.84
CA VAL A 369 -0.12 31.65 12.44
C VAL A 369 -0.32 30.16 12.12
N GLN A 370 -0.08 29.23 13.05
CA GLN A 370 -0.41 27.81 12.86
C GLN A 370 -1.92 27.60 12.75
N GLU A 371 -2.71 28.31 13.55
CA GLU A 371 -4.17 28.26 13.50
C GLU A 371 -4.69 28.83 12.18
N LEU A 372 -4.17 29.97 11.73
CA LEU A 372 -4.49 30.58 10.44
C LEU A 372 -4.37 29.58 9.29
N LYS A 373 -3.28 28.79 9.26
CA LYS A 373 -3.04 27.78 8.23
C LYS A 373 -4.12 26.69 8.19
N ARG A 374 -4.83 26.46 9.29
CA ARG A 374 -5.88 25.44 9.45
C ARG A 374 -7.31 25.99 9.33
N ARG A 375 -7.49 27.31 9.30
CA ARG A 375 -8.82 27.95 9.20
C ARG A 375 -9.50 27.72 7.85
N PRO A 376 -10.85 27.72 7.76
CA PRO A 376 -11.55 27.74 6.47
C PRO A 376 -11.11 28.94 5.62
N ILE A 377 -11.04 28.80 4.29
CA ILE A 377 -10.48 29.85 3.41
C ILE A 377 -11.22 31.19 3.54
N ARG A 378 -12.52 31.16 3.82
CA ARG A 378 -13.36 32.36 4.03
C ARG A 378 -12.99 33.18 5.28
N GLU A 379 -12.38 32.55 6.28
CA GLU A 379 -11.96 33.18 7.55
C GLU A 379 -10.52 33.67 7.49
N VAL A 380 -9.74 33.28 6.47
CA VAL A 380 -8.33 33.64 6.33
C VAL A 380 -8.13 35.15 6.25
N PRO A 381 -8.88 35.93 5.44
CA PRO A 381 -8.66 37.37 5.33
C PRO A 381 -8.87 38.11 6.66
N SER A 382 -9.94 37.81 7.40
CA SER A 382 -10.21 38.45 8.69
C SER A 382 -9.19 38.04 9.76
N LYS A 383 -8.80 36.76 9.81
CA LYS A 383 -7.78 36.27 10.74
C LYS A 383 -6.41 36.88 10.43
N VAL A 384 -6.03 37.05 9.16
CA VAL A 384 -4.79 37.74 8.77
C VAL A 384 -4.78 39.18 9.31
N GLN A 385 -5.88 39.92 9.14
CA GLN A 385 -5.97 41.27 9.68
C GLN A 385 -5.91 41.29 11.21
N GLY A 386 -6.56 40.35 11.89
CA GLY A 386 -6.49 40.22 13.35
C GLY A 386 -5.06 40.01 13.84
N ILE A 387 -4.34 39.04 13.27
CA ILE A 387 -2.94 38.75 13.62
C ILE A 387 -2.04 39.96 13.32
N TRP A 388 -2.26 40.64 12.19
CA TRP A 388 -1.50 41.84 11.84
C TRP A 388 -1.69 42.94 12.90
N GLN A 389 -2.94 43.27 13.25
CA GLN A 389 -3.24 44.32 14.23
C GLN A 389 -2.74 43.99 15.64
N GLU A 390 -2.76 42.71 16.01
CA GLU A 390 -2.37 42.27 17.35
C GLU A 390 -0.85 42.24 17.55
N PHE A 391 -0.08 41.81 16.53
CA PHE A 391 1.35 41.51 16.70
C PHE A 391 2.31 42.39 15.88
N LEU A 392 1.88 42.97 14.77
CA LEU A 392 2.79 43.59 13.78
C LEU A 392 2.47 45.03 13.40
N ALA A 393 1.23 45.48 13.60
CA ALA A 393 0.85 46.86 13.30
C ALA A 393 1.62 47.87 14.16
N VAL A 394 1.73 49.11 13.67
CA VAL A 394 2.35 50.20 14.43
C VAL A 394 1.52 50.46 15.69
N GLY A 395 2.12 50.28 16.86
CA GLY A 395 1.43 50.39 18.16
C GLY A 395 0.60 49.15 18.54
N ALA A 396 0.88 47.99 17.92
CA ALA A 396 0.23 46.73 18.25
C ALA A 396 0.34 46.41 19.76
N PRO A 397 -0.75 45.91 20.39
CA PRO A 397 -0.77 45.62 21.82
C PRO A 397 0.25 44.56 22.23
N ASN A 398 0.51 43.60 21.34
CA ASN A 398 1.40 42.47 21.53
C ASN A 398 2.56 42.50 20.52
N ALA A 399 3.16 43.67 20.31
CA ALA A 399 4.16 43.89 19.28
C ALA A 399 5.38 42.95 19.38
N ILE A 400 5.64 42.19 18.31
CA ILE A 400 6.82 41.32 18.18
C ILE A 400 7.91 41.99 17.36
N ASN A 401 9.16 41.58 17.59
CA ASN A 401 10.31 42.09 16.84
C ASN A 401 10.67 41.17 15.69
N LEU A 402 10.51 41.68 14.47
CA LEU A 402 10.96 41.05 13.24
C LEU A 402 12.12 41.84 12.65
N ASP A 403 13.00 41.15 11.92
CA ASP A 403 13.96 41.85 11.08
C ASP A 403 13.25 42.59 9.93
N SER A 404 13.85 43.70 9.49
CA SER A 404 13.26 44.59 8.48
C SER A 404 12.82 43.84 7.22
N ARG A 405 13.60 42.86 6.76
CA ARG A 405 13.28 42.08 5.56
C ARG A 405 11.99 41.27 5.73
N SER A 406 11.85 40.56 6.85
CA SER A 406 10.64 39.78 7.14
C SER A 406 9.42 40.68 7.36
N TYR A 407 9.62 41.83 8.00
CA TYR A 407 8.56 42.82 8.20
C TYR A 407 8.04 43.41 6.87
N ASP A 408 8.94 43.83 5.98
CA ASP A 408 8.58 44.42 4.68
C ASP A 408 7.83 43.42 3.80
N LYS A 409 8.31 42.17 3.76
CA LYS A 409 7.67 41.10 3.00
C LYS A 409 6.28 40.76 3.56
N THR A 410 6.15 40.68 4.88
CA THR A 410 4.86 40.45 5.53
C THR A 410 3.89 41.60 5.26
N THR A 411 4.35 42.85 5.34
CA THR A 411 3.55 44.05 5.03
C THR A 411 3.01 44.01 3.60
N HIS A 412 3.81 43.54 2.65
CA HIS A 412 3.36 43.33 1.27
C HIS A 412 2.33 42.20 1.19
N ASN A 413 2.60 41.03 1.78
CA ASN A 413 1.73 39.86 1.75
C ASN A 413 0.36 40.09 2.42
N VAL A 414 0.28 40.97 3.41
CA VAL A 414 -1.00 41.30 4.09
C VAL A 414 -1.96 42.05 3.18
N LYS A 415 -1.47 42.68 2.09
CA LYS A 415 -2.32 43.33 1.08
C LYS A 415 -3.15 42.33 0.27
N ASP A 416 -2.67 41.10 0.11
CA ASP A 416 -3.38 39.99 -0.51
C ASP A 416 -3.38 38.77 0.44
N PRO A 417 -4.31 38.72 1.42
CA PRO A 417 -4.29 37.74 2.48
C PRO A 417 -4.39 36.28 2.01
N GLY A 418 -3.47 35.44 2.46
CA GLY A 418 -3.44 34.01 2.21
C GLY A 418 -2.98 33.21 3.43
N ARG A 419 -3.07 31.88 3.34
CA ARG A 419 -2.65 30.97 4.44
C ARG A 419 -1.17 31.07 4.80
N TYR A 420 -0.36 31.60 3.88
CA TYR A 420 1.08 31.70 3.99
C TYR A 420 1.58 33.15 4.13
N THR A 421 0.68 34.11 4.39
CA THR A 421 1.02 35.54 4.51
C THR A 421 2.15 35.80 5.51
N PHE A 422 2.15 35.08 6.64
CA PHE A 422 3.14 35.22 7.71
C PHE A 422 4.24 34.15 7.69
N GLU A 423 4.48 33.43 6.59
CA GLU A 423 5.46 32.32 6.56
C GLU A 423 6.87 32.79 6.92
N ASP A 424 7.34 33.89 6.33
CA ASP A 424 8.67 34.46 6.61
C ASP A 424 8.79 34.94 8.07
N ALA A 425 7.79 35.66 8.57
CA ALA A 425 7.74 36.15 9.95
C ALA A 425 7.71 34.99 10.96
N GLN A 426 6.91 33.96 10.70
CA GLN A 426 6.81 32.78 11.55
C GLN A 426 8.13 31.99 11.59
N GLU A 427 8.81 31.85 10.45
CA GLU A 427 10.12 31.19 10.38
C GLU A 427 11.18 31.95 11.19
N HIS A 428 11.20 33.28 11.07
CA HIS A 428 12.09 34.14 11.86
C HIS A 428 11.88 33.94 13.35
N ILE A 429 10.63 34.07 13.82
CA ILE A 429 10.27 33.92 15.24
C ILE A 429 10.58 32.49 15.74
N TYR A 430 10.29 31.46 14.94
CA TYR A 430 10.62 30.09 15.28
C TYR A 430 12.13 29.89 15.48
N LYS A 431 12.96 30.40 14.56
CA LYS A 431 14.43 30.33 14.66
C LYS A 431 14.93 31.04 15.91
N LEU A 432 14.41 32.23 16.20
CA LEU A 432 14.75 33.01 17.39
C LEU A 432 14.43 32.24 18.68
N MET A 433 13.20 31.73 18.81
CA MET A 433 12.79 30.92 19.96
C MET A 433 13.67 29.66 20.10
N LYS A 434 13.96 28.98 18.98
CA LYS A 434 14.75 27.75 18.96
C LYS A 434 16.18 27.98 19.47
N SER A 435 16.84 29.06 19.03
CA SER A 435 18.23 29.34 19.38
C SER A 435 18.42 29.92 20.78
N ASP A 436 17.42 30.65 21.30
CA ASP A 436 17.57 31.42 22.54
C ASP A 436 16.62 30.92 23.65
N SER A 437 15.34 31.30 23.59
CA SER A 437 14.34 31.04 24.63
C SER A 437 14.19 29.55 24.98
N TYR A 438 14.11 28.67 23.97
CA TYR A 438 13.96 27.23 24.17
C TYR A 438 15.25 26.59 24.72
N SER A 439 16.42 27.05 24.28
CA SER A 439 17.71 26.60 24.81
C SER A 439 17.87 26.93 26.30
N ARG A 440 17.30 28.06 26.74
CA ARG A 440 17.24 28.44 28.17
C ARG A 440 16.19 27.63 28.92
N PHE A 441 15.01 27.41 28.35
CA PHE A 441 13.94 26.59 28.94
C PHE A 441 14.43 25.18 29.31
N ILE A 442 15.09 24.46 28.41
CA ILE A 442 15.56 23.09 28.69
C ILE A 442 16.67 23.05 29.77
N ARG A 443 17.39 24.16 29.97
CA ARG A 443 18.41 24.29 31.02
C ARG A 443 17.86 24.88 32.32
N SER A 444 16.60 25.34 32.33
CA SER A 444 15.97 25.96 33.50
C SER A 444 15.71 24.95 34.61
N SER A 445 15.69 25.41 35.87
CA SER A 445 15.30 24.57 37.01
C SER A 445 13.88 24.02 36.84
N ALA A 446 12.96 24.82 36.29
CA ALA A 446 11.57 24.40 36.03
C ALA A 446 11.48 23.13 35.17
N TYR A 447 12.22 23.07 34.05
CA TYR A 447 12.25 21.87 33.21
C TYR A 447 12.96 20.69 33.92
N GLN A 448 14.06 20.96 34.62
CA GLN A 448 14.81 19.91 35.32
C GLN A 448 14.00 19.30 36.49
N GLU A 449 13.18 20.09 37.18
CA GLU A 449 12.26 19.61 38.21
C GLU A 449 11.17 18.72 37.62
N LEU A 450 10.56 19.10 36.49
CA LEU A 450 9.60 18.26 35.77
C LEU A 450 10.23 16.95 35.29
N LEU A 451 11.49 17.00 34.87
CA LEU A 451 12.25 15.84 34.44
C LEU A 451 12.59 14.89 35.61
N GLN A 452 12.78 15.43 36.81
CA GLN A 452 13.13 14.69 38.02
C GLN A 452 11.92 14.23 38.84
N ALA A 453 10.74 14.84 38.61
CA ALA A 453 9.49 14.50 39.27
C ALA A 453 9.09 13.06 38.95
N LYS A 454 9.61 12.10 39.74
CA LYS A 454 9.07 10.74 39.77
C LYS A 454 7.64 10.86 40.31
N LYS A 455 6.66 10.32 39.57
CA LYS A 455 5.38 9.97 40.19
C LYS A 455 5.74 9.13 41.42
N LYS A 456 5.42 9.63 42.62
CA LYS A 456 5.26 8.77 43.80
C LYS A 456 4.16 7.79 43.42
N VAL A 457 4.55 6.63 42.90
CA VAL A 457 3.65 5.48 42.87
C VAL A 457 3.27 5.30 44.34
N MET A 458 2.01 5.58 44.66
CA MET A 458 1.38 5.05 45.86
C MET A 458 1.54 3.54 45.74
N THR A 459 2.63 3.03 46.28
CA THR A 459 2.86 1.61 46.44
C THR A 459 1.81 1.18 47.45
N TYR A 460 0.69 0.66 46.95
CA TYR A 460 -0.13 -0.22 47.76
C TYR A 460 0.80 -1.36 48.17
N SER A 461 1.19 -1.33 49.44
CA SER A 461 2.01 -2.36 50.08
C SER A 461 1.36 -3.72 49.84
N PRO A 462 2.04 -4.71 49.22
CA PRO A 462 1.51 -6.05 49.10
C PRO A 462 1.67 -6.75 50.46
N LYS A 463 0.79 -6.42 51.41
CA LYS A 463 0.70 -7.12 52.70
C LYS A 463 -0.28 -8.30 52.69
N VAL A 464 -0.78 -8.75 51.54
CA VAL A 464 -1.81 -9.82 51.49
C VAL A 464 -1.40 -11.07 50.68
N THR A 465 -0.23 -11.11 50.04
CA THR A 465 0.19 -12.29 49.27
C THR A 465 0.91 -13.40 50.07
N TRP A 466 1.07 -13.26 51.39
CA TRP A 466 1.65 -14.30 52.25
C TRP A 466 0.64 -15.25 52.91
N LEU A 467 -0.67 -14.99 52.83
CA LEU A 467 -1.68 -15.83 53.50
C LEU A 467 -2.37 -16.88 52.61
N LEU A 468 -2.15 -16.87 51.28
CA LEU A 468 -2.78 -17.83 50.37
C LEU A 468 -1.89 -19.03 49.97
N ARG A 469 -0.67 -19.13 50.51
CA ARG A 469 0.27 -20.25 50.23
C ARG A 469 0.34 -21.31 51.34
N ALA A 470 -0.50 -21.23 52.37
CA ALA A 470 -0.49 -22.14 53.53
C ALA A 470 -1.75 -23.03 53.66
N SER A 471 -2.61 -23.12 52.64
CA SER A 471 -3.84 -23.94 52.70
C SER A 471 -3.97 -24.97 51.58
N ILE A 472 -2.84 -25.44 51.02
CA ILE A 472 -2.81 -26.66 50.20
C ILE A 472 -1.75 -27.59 50.81
N HIS A 473 -2.16 -28.29 51.86
CA HIS A 473 -1.64 -29.59 52.28
C HIS A 473 -2.84 -30.52 52.37
#